data_AF-A0A1B1ND26-F1
#
_entry.id   AF-A0A1B1ND26-F1
#
_cell.length_a   1.000
_cell.length_b   1.000
_cell.length_c   1.000
_cell.angle_alpha   90.00
_cell.angle_beta   90.00
_cell.angle_gamma   90.00
#
_symmetry.space_group_name_H-M   'P 1'
#
loop_
_entity.id
_entity.type
_entity.pdbx_description
1 polymer ?
#
loop_
_entity_poly.entity_id
_entity_poly.type
_entity_poly.pdbx_seq_one_letter_code
_entity_poly.pdbx_strand_id
1 'polypeptide(L)'
;MLLVTGLVGLAAAFVLLIEKILLLQDPSYVPSCSINPVLSCGSVMATPQAEVLGFPNPVLGVAGFAALATVGAALLAGARLRAWFWVGVQGGTTAGVLFVHWLIYQSLYVIGALCPYCMVVWIVTITAFVTTTTHLVRRDPRARTLTRYAPTLNLAWLLAIAVLIAIRFADYWASLLTG
;
A
#
# COMPACT_ATOMS: atom_id res chain seq x y z
N MET A 1 11.21 -3.40 -10.54
CA MET A 1 10.27 -3.46 -9.41
C MET A 1 9.90 -2.07 -8.90
N LEU A 2 10.84 -1.20 -8.51
CA LEU A 2 10.51 0.16 -8.02
C LEU A 2 9.65 1.00 -8.98
N LEU A 3 9.94 0.98 -10.29
CA LEU A 3 9.11 1.68 -11.27
C LEU A 3 7.68 1.13 -11.29
N VAL A 4 7.52 -0.20 -11.31
CA VAL A 4 6.20 -0.85 -11.37
C VAL A 4 5.41 -0.56 -10.09
N THR A 5 6.01 -0.75 -8.91
CA THR A 5 5.35 -0.43 -7.63
C THR A 5 5.03 1.06 -7.51
N GLY A 6 5.90 1.93 -8.03
CA GLY A 6 5.68 3.37 -8.08
C GLY A 6 4.52 3.75 -8.98
N LEU A 7 4.46 3.23 -10.21
CA LEU A 7 3.38 3.54 -11.16
C LEU A 7 2.03 2.98 -10.69
N VAL A 8 1.98 1.73 -10.23
CA VAL A 8 0.75 1.10 -9.75
C VAL A 8 0.26 1.78 -8.47
N GLY A 9 1.17 2.09 -7.54
CA GLY A 9 0.84 2.83 -6.32
C GLY A 9 0.37 4.25 -6.61
N LEU A 10 1.01 4.93 -7.58
CA LEU A 10 0.62 6.28 -8.00
C LEU A 10 -0.78 6.27 -8.60
N ALA A 11 -1.09 5.32 -9.49
CA ALA A 11 -2.42 5.19 -10.07
C ALA A 11 -3.48 4.95 -8.97
N ALA A 12 -3.25 4.01 -8.05
CA ALA A 12 -4.18 3.72 -6.97
C ALA A 12 -4.37 4.91 -6.02
N ALA A 13 -3.28 5.58 -5.63
CA ALA A 13 -3.33 6.75 -4.74
C ALA A 13 -4.00 7.95 -5.42
N PHE A 14 -3.79 8.14 -6.73
CA PHE A 14 -4.41 9.23 -7.48
C PHE A 14 -5.92 9.01 -7.62
N VAL A 15 -6.36 7.79 -7.92
CA VAL A 15 -7.78 7.45 -7.92
C VAL A 15 -8.38 7.66 -6.53
N LEU A 16 -7.75 7.15 -5.47
CA LEU A 16 -8.20 7.39 -4.09
C LEU A 16 -8.33 8.89 -3.74
N LEU A 17 -7.42 9.71 -4.25
CA LEU A 17 -7.49 11.16 -4.04
C LEU A 17 -8.70 11.77 -4.75
N ILE A 18 -8.97 11.37 -6.00
CA ILE A 18 -10.17 11.80 -6.74
C ILE A 18 -11.43 11.36 -6.02
N GLU A 19 -11.52 10.09 -5.62
CA GLU A 19 -12.67 9.53 -4.90
C GLU A 19 -12.96 10.30 -3.60
N LYS A 20 -11.90 10.65 -2.85
CA LYS A 20 -12.03 11.48 -1.64
C LYS A 20 -12.50 12.90 -1.96
N ILE A 21 -12.01 13.52 -3.03
CA ILE A 21 -12.45 14.86 -3.45
C ILE A 21 -13.93 14.84 -3.83
N LEU A 22 -14.37 13.84 -4.61
CA LEU A 22 -15.78 13.69 -5.00
C LEU A 22 -16.68 13.49 -3.78
N LEU A 23 -16.25 12.66 -2.82
CA LEU A 23 -16.98 12.45 -1.57
C LEU A 23 -17.06 13.72 -0.70
N LEU A 24 -16.03 14.58 -0.73
CA LEU A 24 -16.04 15.87 -0.03
C LEU A 24 -16.95 16.90 -0.71
N GLN A 25 -17.14 16.81 -2.03
CA GLN A 25 -18.04 17.68 -2.79
C GLN A 25 -19.50 17.27 -2.63
N ASP A 26 -19.75 15.96 -2.63
CA ASP A 26 -21.09 15.38 -2.48
C ASP A 26 -21.04 14.21 -1.49
N PRO A 27 -21.53 14.39 -0.25
CA PRO A 27 -21.60 13.33 0.75
C PRO A 27 -22.46 12.12 0.34
N SER A 28 -23.32 12.26 -0.68
CA SER A 28 -24.12 11.16 -1.24
C SER A 28 -23.42 10.38 -2.34
N TYR A 29 -22.22 10.83 -2.76
CA TYR A 29 -21.39 10.14 -3.74
C TYR A 29 -21.00 8.74 -3.25
N VAL A 30 -21.18 7.73 -4.10
CA VAL A 30 -20.75 6.35 -3.84
C VAL A 30 -19.43 6.10 -4.57
N PRO A 31 -18.32 5.91 -3.83
CA PRO A 31 -17.02 5.69 -4.45
C PRO A 31 -16.99 4.43 -5.32
N SER A 32 -16.22 4.45 -6.41
CA SER A 32 -16.11 3.30 -7.33
C SER A 32 -15.55 2.03 -6.67
N CYS A 33 -14.78 2.22 -5.60
CA CYS A 33 -14.24 1.17 -4.75
C CYS A 33 -15.23 0.62 -3.70
N SER A 34 -16.48 1.12 -3.66
CA SER A 34 -17.53 0.67 -2.74
C SER A 34 -18.45 -0.33 -3.45
N ILE A 35 -18.14 -1.62 -3.30
CA ILE A 35 -18.79 -2.71 -4.04
C ILE A 35 -19.85 -3.41 -3.18
N ASN A 36 -19.58 -3.54 -1.88
CA ASN A 36 -20.46 -4.22 -0.93
C ASN A 36 -20.17 -3.70 0.50
N PRO A 37 -20.93 -4.11 1.52
CA PRO A 37 -20.77 -3.60 2.89
C PRO A 37 -19.36 -3.81 3.47
N VAL A 38 -18.66 -4.89 3.09
CA VAL A 38 -17.28 -5.17 3.52
C VAL A 38 -16.26 -4.41 2.67
N LEU A 39 -16.43 -4.39 1.35
CA LEU A 39 -15.61 -3.63 0.40
C LEU A 39 -16.21 -2.23 0.22
N SER A 40 -16.17 -1.41 1.28
CA SER A 40 -16.77 -0.08 1.33
C SER A 40 -15.73 1.02 1.56
N CYS A 41 -15.28 1.59 0.46
CA CYS A 41 -14.30 2.67 0.43
C CYS A 41 -14.79 3.94 1.15
N GLY A 42 -16.08 4.28 0.99
CA GLY A 42 -16.70 5.45 1.62
C GLY A 42 -16.65 5.41 3.14
N SER A 43 -16.94 4.25 3.74
CA SER A 43 -16.87 4.06 5.20
C SER A 43 -15.46 4.27 5.76
N VAL A 44 -14.42 3.87 4.99
CA VAL A 44 -13.01 4.07 5.36
C VAL A 44 -12.61 5.54 5.22
N MET A 45 -13.00 6.18 4.11
CA MET A 45 -12.61 7.56 3.78
C MET A 45 -13.29 8.62 4.65
N ALA A 46 -14.42 8.29 5.29
CA ALA A 46 -15.11 9.15 6.24
C ALA A 46 -14.48 9.17 7.64
N THR A 47 -13.49 8.31 7.90
CA THR A 47 -12.86 8.21 9.22
C THR A 47 -11.76 9.24 9.44
N PRO A 48 -11.52 9.70 10.68
CA PRO A 48 -10.38 10.57 11.00
C PRO A 48 -9.01 9.96 10.62
N GLN A 49 -8.92 8.62 10.61
CA GLN A 49 -7.74 7.87 10.20
C GLN A 49 -7.39 8.10 8.72
N ALA A 50 -8.33 8.57 7.90
CA ALA A 50 -8.07 8.94 6.51
C ALA A 50 -7.29 10.27 6.36
N GLU A 51 -7.08 11.03 7.44
CA GLU A 51 -6.47 12.37 7.45
C GLU A 51 -5.47 12.56 8.61
N VAL A 52 -4.47 11.67 8.72
CA VAL A 52 -3.57 11.61 9.90
C VAL A 52 -2.71 12.85 10.10
N LEU A 53 -2.33 13.53 9.02
CA LEU A 53 -1.49 14.74 9.06
C LEU A 53 -2.30 16.03 8.84
N GLY A 54 -3.63 15.97 9.01
CA GLY A 54 -4.52 17.10 8.74
C GLY A 54 -4.84 17.31 7.26
N PHE A 55 -4.50 16.33 6.41
CA PHE A 55 -4.88 16.28 5.00
C PHE A 55 -5.08 14.83 4.57
N PRO A 56 -5.79 14.58 3.45
CA PRO A 56 -6.08 13.23 2.99
C PRO A 56 -4.82 12.39 2.77
N ASN A 57 -4.76 11.22 3.40
CA ASN A 57 -3.66 10.26 3.24
C ASN A 57 -3.33 9.92 1.76
N PRO A 58 -4.29 9.88 0.80
CA PRO A 58 -3.96 9.69 -0.61
C PRO A 58 -2.95 10.70 -1.18
N VAL A 59 -2.87 11.92 -0.62
CA VAL A 59 -1.87 12.92 -1.00
C VAL A 59 -0.45 12.44 -0.69
N LEU A 60 -0.23 11.80 0.48
CA LEU A 60 1.05 11.17 0.81
C LEU A 60 1.39 10.06 -0.18
N GLY A 61 0.38 9.26 -0.55
CA GLY A 61 0.52 8.19 -1.55
C GLY A 61 0.97 8.76 -2.90
N VAL A 62 0.29 9.77 -3.42
CA VAL A 62 0.64 10.42 -4.70
C VAL A 62 2.10 10.91 -4.67
N ALA A 63 2.49 11.65 -3.63
CA ALA A 63 3.85 12.16 -3.52
C ALA A 63 4.90 11.05 -3.42
N GLY A 64 4.69 10.07 -2.53
CA GLY A 64 5.64 8.98 -2.29
C GLY A 64 5.79 8.04 -3.49
N PHE A 65 4.68 7.67 -4.13
CA PHE A 65 4.70 6.77 -5.28
C PHE A 65 5.20 7.45 -6.55
N ALA A 66 4.90 8.74 -6.75
CA ALA A 66 5.52 9.52 -7.82
C ALA A 66 7.04 9.54 -7.66
N ALA A 67 7.55 9.81 -6.45
CA ALA A 67 8.99 9.77 -6.18
C ALA A 67 9.59 8.39 -6.45
N LEU A 68 8.95 7.29 -6.01
CA LEU A 68 9.41 5.93 -6.30
C LEU A 68 9.40 5.60 -7.80
N ALA A 69 8.37 6.05 -8.54
CA ALA A 69 8.30 5.90 -9.98
C ALA A 69 9.44 6.64 -10.68
N THR A 70 9.72 7.89 -10.28
CA THR A 70 10.84 8.68 -10.80
C THR A 70 12.19 8.00 -10.53
N VAL A 71 12.40 7.49 -9.31
CA VAL A 71 13.61 6.71 -8.97
C VAL A 71 13.73 5.47 -9.85
N GLY A 72 12.64 4.73 -10.02
CA GLY A 72 12.60 3.57 -10.90
C GLY A 72 12.93 3.90 -12.36
N ALA A 73 12.38 4.99 -12.90
CA ALA A 73 12.64 5.46 -14.25
C ALA A 73 14.11 5.91 -14.42
N ALA A 74 14.65 6.66 -13.46
CA ALA A 74 16.04 7.08 -13.47
C ALA A 74 17.01 5.89 -13.50
N LEU A 75 16.73 4.84 -12.72
CA LEU A 75 17.54 3.61 -12.73
C LEU A 75 17.48 2.88 -14.09
N LEU A 76 16.31 2.84 -14.75
CA LEU A 76 16.19 2.27 -16.10
C LEU A 76 16.94 3.10 -17.15
N ALA A 77 17.00 4.42 -16.97
CA ALA A 77 17.82 5.31 -17.80
C ALA A 77 19.33 5.19 -17.53
N GLY A 78 19.76 4.31 -16.62
CA GLY A 78 21.17 4.06 -16.30
C GLY A 78 21.74 4.93 -15.18
N ALA A 79 20.90 5.68 -14.45
CA ALA A 79 21.36 6.49 -13.33
C ALA A 79 21.98 5.62 -12.22
N ARG A 80 23.07 6.12 -11.62
CA ARG A 80 23.73 5.51 -10.47
C ARG A 80 23.55 6.41 -9.26
N LEU A 81 22.63 6.03 -8.38
CA LEU A 81 22.29 6.79 -7.18
C LEU A 81 23.32 6.52 -6.08
N ARG A 82 23.66 7.57 -5.31
CA ARG A 82 24.62 7.48 -4.19
C ARG A 82 24.00 6.74 -3.01
N ALA A 83 24.83 6.19 -2.13
CA ALA A 83 24.37 5.37 -0.99
C ALA A 83 23.40 6.12 -0.06
N TRP A 84 23.63 7.40 0.21
CA TRP A 84 22.73 8.21 1.06
C TRP A 84 21.32 8.33 0.47
N PHE A 85 21.19 8.36 -0.86
CA PHE A 85 19.89 8.43 -1.52
C PHE A 85 19.11 7.15 -1.27
N TRP A 86 19.78 6.00 -1.34
CA TRP A 86 19.19 4.71 -1.03
C TRP A 86 18.78 4.57 0.44
N VAL A 87 19.52 5.19 1.37
CA VAL A 87 19.09 5.29 2.78
C VAL A 87 17.79 6.10 2.90
N GLY A 88 17.66 7.20 2.13
CA GLY A 88 16.41 7.97 2.05
C GLY A 88 15.24 7.15 1.51
N VAL A 89 15.45 6.42 0.40
CA VAL A 89 14.41 5.52 -0.18
C VAL A 89 14.04 4.42 0.81
N GLN A 90 15.01 3.85 1.52
CA GLN A 90 14.76 2.85 2.56
C GLN A 90 13.95 3.46 3.72
N GLY A 91 14.33 4.64 4.19
CA GLY A 91 13.61 5.36 5.24
C GLY A 91 12.16 5.63 4.84
N GLY A 92 11.93 6.15 3.63
CA GLY A 92 10.60 6.40 3.09
C GLY A 92 9.75 5.14 2.95
N THR A 93 10.29 4.07 2.37
CA THR A 93 9.56 2.80 2.24
C THR A 93 9.30 2.12 3.58
N THR A 94 10.20 2.28 4.56
CA THR A 94 10.00 1.78 5.93
C THR A 94 8.86 2.53 6.61
N ALA A 95 8.86 3.86 6.55
CA ALA A 95 7.77 4.68 7.08
C ALA A 95 6.43 4.32 6.41
N GLY A 96 6.44 4.13 5.09
CA GLY A 96 5.27 3.70 4.33
C GLY A 96 4.74 2.34 4.79
N VAL A 97 5.61 1.34 4.97
CA VAL A 97 5.19 0.01 5.47
C VAL A 97 4.59 0.09 6.86
N LEU A 98 5.21 0.83 7.78
CA LEU A 98 4.67 1.01 9.13
C LEU A 98 3.29 1.66 9.10
N PHE A 99 3.14 2.71 8.27
CA PHE A 99 1.87 3.41 8.11
C PHE A 99 0.79 2.51 7.51
N VAL A 100 1.12 1.74 6.48
CA VAL A 100 0.21 0.76 5.87
C VAL A 100 -0.22 -0.30 6.87
N HIS A 101 0.67 -0.83 7.71
CA HIS A 101 0.29 -1.82 8.72
C HIS A 101 -0.67 -1.25 9.77
N TRP A 102 -0.45 0.00 10.17
CA TRP A 102 -1.39 0.69 11.03
C TRP A 102 -2.76 0.85 10.36
N LEU A 103 -2.81 1.23 9.07
CA LEU A 103 -4.06 1.32 8.31
C LEU A 103 -4.75 -0.04 8.13
N ILE A 104 -3.99 -1.12 7.89
CA ILE A 104 -4.53 -2.49 7.84
C ILE A 104 -5.22 -2.82 9.17
N TYR A 105 -4.57 -2.54 10.29
CA TYR A 105 -5.15 -2.76 11.61
C TYR A 105 -6.45 -1.95 11.80
N GLN A 106 -6.45 -0.67 11.42
CA GLN A 106 -7.66 0.17 11.48
C GLN A 106 -8.79 -0.41 10.61
N SER A 107 -8.51 -0.79 9.36
CA SER A 107 -9.51 -1.38 8.46
C SER A 107 -10.11 -2.69 9.00
N LEU A 108 -9.28 -3.59 9.52
CA LEU A 108 -9.72 -4.93 9.96
C LEU A 108 -10.41 -4.92 11.32
N TYR A 109 -9.89 -4.17 12.29
CA TYR A 109 -10.26 -4.31 13.70
C TYR A 109 -11.01 -3.11 14.28
N VAL A 110 -11.00 -1.96 13.60
CA VAL A 110 -11.68 -0.75 14.08
C VAL A 110 -12.85 -0.40 13.18
N ILE A 111 -12.62 -0.27 11.87
CA ILE A 111 -13.63 0.15 10.89
C ILE A 111 -14.51 -1.03 10.48
N GLY A 112 -13.92 -2.21 10.30
CA GLY A 112 -14.63 -3.38 9.80
C GLY A 112 -14.98 -3.29 8.31
N ALA A 113 -14.19 -2.54 7.54
CA ALA A 113 -14.35 -2.39 6.09
C ALA A 113 -13.00 -2.29 5.39
N LEU A 114 -12.99 -2.71 4.12
CA LEU A 114 -11.84 -2.79 3.24
C LEU A 114 -12.05 -1.91 2.01
N CYS A 115 -10.95 -1.38 1.49
CA CYS A 115 -10.95 -0.62 0.25
C CYS A 115 -10.03 -1.32 -0.77
N PRO A 116 -10.53 -1.71 -1.95
CA PRO A 116 -9.71 -2.30 -3.01
C PRO A 116 -8.47 -1.48 -3.38
N TYR A 117 -8.58 -0.17 -3.54
CA TYR A 117 -7.43 0.67 -3.88
C TYR A 117 -6.41 0.77 -2.73
N CYS A 118 -6.87 0.82 -1.47
CA CYS A 118 -5.98 0.77 -0.31
C CYS A 118 -5.22 -0.56 -0.28
N MET A 119 -5.88 -1.69 -0.56
CA MET A 119 -5.21 -3.00 -0.65
C MET A 119 -4.12 -3.02 -1.73
N VAL A 120 -4.36 -2.39 -2.89
CA VAL A 120 -3.32 -2.22 -3.91
C VAL A 120 -2.14 -1.42 -3.35
N VAL A 121 -2.41 -0.29 -2.68
CA VAL A 121 -1.39 0.54 -2.01
C VAL A 121 -0.60 -0.28 -0.98
N TRP A 122 -1.26 -1.16 -0.22
CA TRP A 122 -0.59 -2.04 0.74
C TRP A 122 0.40 -2.99 0.05
N ILE A 123 -0.05 -3.66 -1.00
CA ILE A 123 0.75 -4.63 -1.77
C ILE A 123 2.01 -3.97 -2.34
N VAL A 124 1.86 -2.83 -3.01
CA VAL A 124 2.98 -2.16 -3.67
C VAL A 124 3.94 -1.53 -2.67
N THR A 125 3.46 -1.07 -1.52
CA THR A 125 4.30 -0.48 -0.45
C THR A 125 5.21 -1.56 0.16
N ILE A 126 4.64 -2.71 0.52
CA ILE A 126 5.39 -3.85 1.07
C ILE A 126 6.41 -4.35 0.03
N THR A 127 5.99 -4.50 -1.22
CA THR A 127 6.89 -4.94 -2.31
C THR A 127 8.02 -3.95 -2.56
N ALA A 128 7.76 -2.63 -2.51
CA ALA A 128 8.78 -1.59 -2.64
C ALA A 128 9.78 -1.62 -1.48
N PHE A 129 9.32 -1.84 -0.25
CA PHE A 129 10.18 -1.98 0.93
C PHE A 129 11.09 -3.21 0.83
N VAL A 130 10.55 -4.38 0.50
CA VAL A 130 11.36 -5.60 0.34
C VAL A 130 12.38 -5.43 -0.80
N THR A 131 11.98 -4.81 -1.91
CA THR A 131 12.87 -4.51 -3.04
C THR A 131 14.00 -3.56 -2.64
N THR A 132 13.69 -2.48 -1.92
CA THR A 132 14.71 -1.51 -1.47
C THR A 132 15.65 -2.14 -0.45
N THR A 133 15.11 -2.90 0.50
CA THR A 133 15.89 -3.57 1.55
C THR A 133 16.87 -4.56 0.93
N THR A 134 16.39 -5.40 0.01
CA THR A 134 17.25 -6.36 -0.71
C THR A 134 18.32 -5.67 -1.53
N HIS A 135 18.02 -4.54 -2.17
CA HIS A 135 19.02 -3.76 -2.90
C HIS A 135 20.15 -3.29 -1.97
N LEU A 136 19.81 -2.80 -0.78
CA LEU A 136 20.76 -2.29 0.20
C LEU A 136 21.71 -3.37 0.71
N VAL A 137 21.20 -4.57 0.99
CA VAL A 137 21.97 -5.66 1.59
C VAL A 137 22.59 -6.62 0.57
N ARG A 138 22.34 -6.43 -0.74
CA ARG A 138 22.76 -7.37 -1.80
C ARG A 138 24.26 -7.65 -1.85
N ARG A 139 25.07 -6.70 -1.40
CA ARG A 139 26.54 -6.82 -1.42
C ARG A 139 27.11 -7.44 -0.14
N ASP A 140 26.31 -7.61 0.91
CA ASP A 140 26.75 -8.25 2.14
C ASP A 140 26.64 -9.79 2.01
N PRO A 141 27.76 -10.54 2.06
CA PRO A 141 27.73 -12.00 2.02
C PRO A 141 26.87 -12.63 3.11
N ARG A 142 26.73 -11.97 4.27
CA ARG A 142 25.91 -12.43 5.40
C ARG A 142 24.41 -12.34 5.11
N ALA A 143 23.99 -11.44 4.22
CA ALA A 143 22.61 -11.26 3.82
C ALA A 143 22.19 -12.10 2.59
N ARG A 144 23.07 -12.99 2.11
CA ARG A 144 22.82 -13.80 0.91
C ARG A 144 21.53 -14.63 1.02
N THR A 145 21.28 -15.23 2.19
CA THR A 145 20.03 -15.96 2.47
C THR A 145 18.81 -15.04 2.36
N LEU A 146 18.86 -13.86 2.99
CA LEU A 146 17.76 -12.89 2.95
C LEU A 146 17.45 -12.45 1.51
N THR A 147 18.47 -12.14 0.71
CA THR A 147 18.28 -11.72 -0.68
C THR A 147 17.70 -12.83 -1.56
N ARG A 148 18.07 -14.10 -1.29
CA ARG A 148 17.56 -15.27 -2.01
C ARG A 148 16.08 -15.53 -1.70
N TYR A 149 15.70 -15.44 -0.44
CA TYR A 149 14.32 -15.72 0.01
C TYR A 149 13.41 -14.50 0.02
N ALA A 150 13.90 -13.32 -0.36
CA ALA A 150 13.10 -12.10 -0.34
C ALA A 150 11.78 -12.18 -1.15
N PRO A 151 11.73 -12.79 -2.35
CA PRO A 151 10.45 -12.98 -3.04
C PRO A 151 9.48 -13.86 -2.25
N THR A 152 9.98 -14.93 -1.63
CA THR A 152 9.19 -15.83 -0.77
C THR A 152 8.70 -15.10 0.47
N LEU A 153 9.55 -14.28 1.11
CA LEU A 153 9.18 -13.46 2.25
C LEU A 153 8.09 -12.45 1.89
N ASN A 154 8.23 -11.77 0.75
CA ASN A 154 7.21 -10.84 0.26
C ASN A 154 5.88 -11.54 0.02
N LEU A 155 5.89 -12.68 -0.68
CA LEU A 155 4.69 -13.46 -0.94
C LEU A 155 4.05 -13.97 0.36
N ALA A 156 4.83 -14.52 1.28
CA ALA A 156 4.36 -15.01 2.57
C ALA A 156 3.72 -13.87 3.40
N TRP A 157 4.30 -12.67 3.37
CA TRP A 157 3.75 -11.50 4.04
C TRP A 157 2.39 -11.10 3.47
N LEU A 158 2.29 -10.99 2.13
CA LEU A 158 1.04 -10.66 1.46
C LEU A 158 -0.04 -11.75 1.68
N LEU A 159 0.36 -13.02 1.65
CA LEU A 159 -0.53 -14.15 1.96
C LEU A 159 -1.01 -14.10 3.42
N ALA A 160 -0.13 -13.77 4.36
CA ALA A 160 -0.53 -13.62 5.76
C ALA A 160 -1.60 -12.52 5.92
N ILE A 161 -1.44 -11.37 5.26
CA ILE A 161 -2.44 -10.30 5.26
C ILE A 161 -3.76 -10.78 4.62
N ALA A 162 -3.68 -11.49 3.49
CA ALA A 162 -4.86 -12.04 2.81
C ALA A 162 -5.61 -13.06 3.69
N VAL A 163 -4.88 -13.92 4.41
CA VAL A 163 -5.45 -14.88 5.36
C VAL A 163 -6.12 -14.14 6.53
N LEU A 164 -5.49 -13.10 7.07
CA LEU A 164 -6.11 -12.28 8.13
C LEU A 164 -7.41 -11.63 7.65
N ILE A 165 -7.45 -11.11 6.41
CA ILE A 165 -8.67 -10.60 5.78
C ILE A 165 -9.74 -11.70 5.67
N ALA A 166 -9.37 -12.88 5.15
CA ALA A 166 -10.30 -14.00 4.96
C ALA A 166 -10.91 -14.48 6.28
N ILE A 167 -10.08 -14.61 7.33
CA ILE A 167 -10.53 -15.00 8.67
C ILE A 167 -11.44 -13.91 9.27
N ARG A 168 -11.04 -12.64 9.19
CA ARG A 168 -11.77 -11.54 9.83
C ARG A 168 -13.18 -11.33 9.26
N PHE A 169 -13.36 -11.60 7.97
CA PHE A 169 -14.63 -11.45 7.25
C PHE A 169 -15.28 -12.79 6.88
N ALA A 170 -14.90 -13.89 7.56
CA ALA A 170 -15.39 -15.23 7.28
C ALA A 170 -16.92 -15.33 7.27
N ASP A 171 -17.60 -14.69 8.24
CA ASP A 171 -19.07 -14.70 8.34
C ASP A 171 -19.74 -14.09 7.10
N TYR A 172 -19.15 -13.00 6.56
CA TYR A 172 -19.63 -12.37 5.34
C TYR A 172 -19.42 -13.28 4.13
N TRP A 173 -18.24 -13.90 3.99
CA TRP A 173 -17.97 -14.84 2.90
C TRP A 173 -18.88 -16.07 2.95
N ALA A 174 -19.14 -16.58 4.15
CA ALA A 174 -20.07 -17.69 4.35
C ALA A 174 -21.49 -17.32 3.89
N SER A 175 -21.96 -16.11 4.21
CA SER A 175 -23.29 -15.64 3.79
C SER A 175 -23.48 -15.58 2.27
N LEU A 176 -22.40 -15.31 1.50
CA LEU A 176 -22.42 -15.29 0.04
C LEU A 176 -22.45 -16.70 -0.58
N LEU A 177 -21.95 -17.71 0.13
CA LEU A 177 -21.91 -19.10 -0.34
C LEU A 177 -23.21 -19.85 -0.04
N THR A 178 -23.96 -19.39 0.96
CA THR A 178 -25.24 -19.97 1.38
C THR A 178 -26.47 -19.26 0.83
N GLY A 179 -26.28 -18.16 0.09
CA GLY A 179 -27.34 -17.33 -0.49
C GLY A 179 -27.62 -17.60 -1.96
#